data_AF-A0A0G1QZV3-F1
#
_entry.id   AF-A0A0G1QZV3-F1
#
_cell.length_a   1.000
_cell.length_b   1.000
_cell.length_c   1.000
_cell.angle_alpha   90.00
_cell.angle_beta   90.00
_cell.angle_gamma   90.00
#
_symmetry.space_group_name_H-M   'P 1'
#
loop_
_entity.id
_entity.type
_entity.pdbx_description
1 polymer ?
#
loop_
_entity_poly.entity_id
_entity_poly.type
_entity_poly.pdbx_seq_one_letter_code
_entity_poly.pdbx_strand_id
1 'polypeptide(L)'
;MPSSMIKKVLILNFDPIIESADNRRIHEYYEWNDSVMLEQQYIDAIKEISHNQVEYQIAEHIDIDAYPTKTTGYQFTDSSYLTCMQNPSTCNSKMINYQTVIAQYQVCEKLNAGTIDELWLWGGPYFGYYEANMAGPNAFSTNGPIIDGTTCQRQLNIMGFNYERAVGEMLEDLAHRTEGTMAKIYGYTPYSGVANLNNPWGRFTAYNKIASNQSGCGSIHYPPNGINDYDWTNTTTVKSFCEDWNDKYPLMRGYYSSLNCDAWGCSAVGWKKYWFSHLPYSAGTTDGKLNNWWAYLVDYENATAQASTSNLQYFKIKNGIDDKNTSCGSNATASEIYLGMDDTCKPSKPYLATFNFTGVAIPKKSKITGAYMSFTQDGPYNNPLQLSISLSLSPFANSTSSVSWDLTNSWTTLTRDITPDFTAQLQQVIDSPYYQIGKTVVVKVNYVSGTGHRSIFAYERYSPAAPVLVVEYEATTSPSPTAIPSPNSCQTKCLFFPPQFRKFCLKHCPK
;
A
#
# COMPACT_ATOMS: atom_id res chain seq x y z
N MET A 1 13.85 3.31 -12.33
CA MET A 1 13.04 3.94 -11.26
C MET A 1 11.59 3.76 -11.67
N PRO A 2 10.68 3.24 -10.83
CA PRO A 2 9.26 3.46 -11.09
C PRO A 2 9.03 4.97 -11.28
N SER A 3 8.19 5.35 -12.24
CA SER A 3 7.84 6.75 -12.47
C SER A 3 7.27 7.34 -11.18
N SER A 4 7.81 8.48 -10.73
CA SER A 4 7.25 9.23 -9.59
C SER A 4 5.73 9.42 -9.78
N MET A 5 4.96 9.16 -8.73
CA MET A 5 3.52 9.40 -8.68
C MET A 5 3.30 10.88 -8.47
N ILE A 6 3.27 11.61 -9.58
CA ILE A 6 2.99 13.05 -9.58
C ILE A 6 1.49 13.28 -9.34
N LYS A 7 1.15 14.17 -8.40
CA LYS A 7 -0.22 14.55 -8.08
C LYS A 7 -0.39 16.05 -8.14
N LYS A 8 -1.34 16.49 -8.98
CA LYS A 8 -1.66 17.90 -9.16
C LYS A 8 -2.66 18.36 -8.12
N VAL A 9 -2.38 19.46 -7.44
CA VAL A 9 -3.21 19.93 -6.32
C VAL A 9 -3.88 21.24 -6.70
N LEU A 10 -5.18 21.33 -6.43
CA LEU A 10 -5.90 22.60 -6.31
C LEU A 10 -5.87 23.04 -4.86
N ILE A 11 -5.44 24.27 -4.61
CA ILE A 11 -5.47 24.88 -3.30
C ILE A 11 -6.53 25.97 -3.27
N LEU A 12 -7.46 25.85 -2.32
CA LEU A 12 -8.45 26.88 -2.02
C LEU A 12 -8.11 27.46 -0.64
N ASN A 13 -7.50 28.63 -0.65
CA ASN A 13 -7.03 29.33 0.52
C ASN A 13 -8.10 30.30 1.04
N PHE A 14 -9.00 29.84 1.91
CA PHE A 14 -10.00 30.70 2.53
C PHE A 14 -9.31 31.56 3.59
N ASP A 15 -8.98 32.78 3.20
CA ASP A 15 -8.19 33.72 3.98
C ASP A 15 -8.86 35.11 3.91
N PRO A 16 -9.99 35.31 4.60
CA PRO A 16 -10.76 36.55 4.53
C PRO A 16 -9.92 37.78 4.87
N ILE A 17 -10.19 38.90 4.20
CA ILE A 17 -9.65 40.21 4.56
C ILE A 17 -10.53 40.76 5.68
N ILE A 18 -9.92 41.15 6.81
CA ILE A 18 -10.65 41.82 7.88
C ILE A 18 -10.67 43.33 7.57
N GLU A 19 -11.77 43.86 7.04
CA GLU A 19 -11.82 45.26 6.60
C GLU A 19 -11.71 46.24 7.77
N SER A 20 -12.18 45.81 8.94
CA SER A 20 -12.10 46.57 10.18
C SER A 20 -10.70 46.61 10.82
N ALA A 21 -9.75 45.84 10.29
CA ALA A 21 -8.39 45.72 10.81
C ALA A 21 -7.34 45.94 9.72
N ASP A 22 -7.29 47.17 9.21
CA ASP A 22 -6.33 47.64 8.21
C ASP A 22 -6.34 46.85 6.88
N ASN A 23 -7.44 46.16 6.55
CA ASN A 23 -7.56 45.28 5.39
C ASN A 23 -6.48 44.19 5.33
N ARG A 24 -6.09 43.66 6.49
CA ARG A 24 -5.17 42.52 6.59
C ARG A 24 -5.92 41.21 6.38
N ARG A 25 -5.24 40.22 5.81
CA ARG A 25 -5.75 38.85 5.74
C ARG A 25 -5.85 38.25 7.14
N ILE A 26 -6.74 37.28 7.34
CA ILE A 26 -7.02 36.75 8.67
C ILE A 26 -5.80 36.09 9.32
N HIS A 27 -5.02 35.35 8.54
CA HIS A 27 -3.80 34.71 9.05
C HIS A 27 -2.77 35.76 9.47
N GLU A 28 -2.64 36.87 8.73
CA GLU A 28 -1.75 37.98 9.09
C GLU A 28 -2.25 38.67 10.36
N TYR A 29 -3.54 38.98 10.45
CA TYR A 29 -4.13 39.68 11.59
C TYR A 29 -3.89 38.95 12.91
N TYR A 30 -4.01 37.63 12.91
CA TYR A 30 -3.76 36.78 14.08
C TYR A 30 -2.30 36.30 14.21
N GLU A 31 -1.41 36.69 13.30
CA GLU A 31 -0.02 36.24 13.25
C GLU A 31 0.12 34.71 13.18
N TRP A 32 -0.80 34.07 12.44
CA TRP A 32 -0.76 32.64 12.13
C TRP A 32 0.23 32.34 11.00
N ASN A 33 0.45 31.05 10.75
CA ASN A 33 1.39 30.61 9.72
C ASN A 33 0.87 30.93 8.31
N ASP A 34 1.80 31.27 7.42
CA ASP A 34 1.57 31.41 5.98
C ASP A 34 1.36 30.03 5.35
N SER A 35 0.23 29.84 4.65
CA SER A 35 -0.11 28.59 3.98
C SER A 35 0.89 28.23 2.89
N VAL A 36 1.42 29.19 2.13
CA VAL A 36 2.39 28.92 1.04
C VAL A 36 3.66 28.28 1.59
N MET A 37 4.12 28.74 2.75
CA MET A 37 5.27 28.15 3.44
C MET A 37 4.98 26.72 3.90
N LEU A 38 3.81 26.49 4.51
CA LEU A 38 3.42 25.18 5.03
C LEU A 38 3.16 24.16 3.91
N GLU A 39 2.56 24.60 2.80
CA GLU A 39 2.38 23.81 1.58
C GLU A 39 3.72 23.27 1.08
N GLN A 40 4.73 24.13 0.95
CA GLN A 40 6.05 23.72 0.48
C GLN A 40 6.71 22.74 1.47
N GLN A 41 6.64 23.01 2.77
CA GLN A 41 7.17 22.10 3.79
C GLN A 41 6.49 20.72 3.74
N TYR A 42 5.18 20.69 3.51
CA TYR A 42 4.41 19.46 3.39
C TYR A 42 4.76 18.69 2.11
N ILE A 43 4.87 19.36 0.97
CA ILE A 43 5.31 18.78 -0.30
C ILE A 43 6.70 18.14 -0.15
N ASP A 44 7.64 18.86 0.45
CA ASP A 44 9.01 18.38 0.67
C ASP A 44 9.04 17.20 1.64
N ALA A 45 8.26 17.28 2.74
CA ALA A 45 8.15 16.20 3.70
C ALA A 45 7.58 14.93 3.06
N ILE A 46 6.56 15.03 2.21
CA ILE A 46 5.97 13.86 1.54
C ILE A 46 6.95 13.25 0.55
N LYS A 47 7.67 14.07 -0.20
CA LYS A 47 8.69 13.58 -1.13
C LYS A 47 9.80 12.84 -0.39
N GLU A 48 10.22 13.36 0.77
CA GLU A 48 11.19 12.72 1.66
C GLU A 48 10.68 11.37 2.20
N ILE A 49 9.57 11.37 2.95
CA ILE A 49 9.06 10.19 3.66
C ILE A 49 8.52 9.11 2.73
N SER A 50 8.16 9.47 1.49
CA SER A 50 7.76 8.51 0.47
C SER A 50 8.92 7.96 -0.35
N HIS A 51 10.18 8.23 0.01
CA HIS A 51 11.36 7.77 -0.73
C HIS A 51 11.35 8.24 -2.19
N ASN A 52 10.96 9.49 -2.42
CA ASN A 52 10.77 10.11 -3.74
C ASN A 52 9.74 9.40 -4.63
N GLN A 53 8.83 8.60 -4.06
CA GLN A 53 7.77 7.93 -4.82
C GLN A 53 6.59 8.84 -5.13
N VAL A 54 6.29 9.81 -4.25
CA VAL A 54 5.19 10.77 -4.42
C VAL A 54 5.76 12.16 -4.61
N GLU A 55 5.19 12.90 -5.55
CA GLU A 55 5.49 14.32 -5.74
C GLU A 55 4.19 15.09 -5.94
N TYR A 56 3.92 16.05 -5.04
CA TYR A 56 2.82 16.98 -5.23
C TYR A 56 3.28 18.20 -6.05
N GLN A 57 2.42 18.63 -6.95
CA GLN A 57 2.60 19.83 -7.75
C GLN A 57 1.36 20.71 -7.61
N ILE A 58 1.54 21.94 -7.17
CA ILE A 58 0.45 22.91 -7.09
C ILE A 58 0.07 23.29 -8.54
N ALA A 59 -1.11 22.85 -8.98
CA ALA A 59 -1.61 23.16 -10.31
C ALA A 59 -2.31 24.53 -10.33
N GLU A 60 -2.95 24.90 -9.24
CA GLU A 60 -3.64 26.17 -9.06
C GLU A 60 -3.77 26.48 -7.58
N HIS A 61 -3.53 27.73 -7.21
CA HIS A 61 -3.69 28.26 -5.86
C HIS A 61 -4.59 29.49 -5.94
N ILE A 62 -5.67 29.48 -5.15
CA ILE A 62 -6.69 30.53 -5.17
C ILE A 62 -6.84 31.10 -3.77
N ASP A 63 -6.43 32.36 -3.59
CA ASP A 63 -6.72 33.14 -2.39
C ASP A 63 -8.16 33.66 -2.42
N ILE A 64 -8.92 33.26 -1.40
CA ILE A 64 -10.36 33.51 -1.31
C ILE A 64 -10.61 34.49 -0.17
N ASP A 65 -11.06 35.68 -0.54
CA ASP A 65 -11.59 36.67 0.39
C ASP A 65 -13.04 36.35 0.78
N ALA A 66 -13.24 35.26 1.51
CA ALA A 66 -14.53 34.86 2.04
C ALA A 66 -14.38 33.81 3.14
N TYR A 67 -15.30 33.83 4.10
CA TYR A 67 -15.47 32.69 5.01
C TYR A 67 -16.20 31.54 4.30
N PRO A 68 -15.83 30.27 4.51
CA PRO A 68 -16.54 29.18 3.89
C PRO A 68 -17.94 28.97 4.49
N THR A 69 -18.93 28.68 3.63
CA THR A 69 -20.31 28.41 4.06
C THR A 69 -20.41 27.08 4.80
N LYS A 70 -21.12 27.08 5.93
CA LYS A 70 -21.39 25.90 6.77
C LYS A 70 -22.52 25.04 6.21
N THR A 71 -22.63 23.80 6.67
CA THR A 71 -23.74 22.89 6.33
C THR A 71 -25.12 23.44 6.69
N THR A 72 -25.21 24.38 7.64
CA THR A 72 -26.46 25.07 8.00
C THR A 72 -26.77 26.30 7.14
N GLY A 73 -25.93 26.62 6.15
CA GLY A 73 -25.99 27.87 5.39
C GLY A 73 -25.42 29.09 6.13
N TYR A 74 -24.93 28.92 7.36
CA TYR A 74 -24.25 29.99 8.09
C TYR A 74 -22.91 30.31 7.41
N GLN A 75 -22.56 31.59 7.36
CA GLN A 75 -21.25 32.07 6.92
C GLN A 75 -20.82 33.13 7.93
N PHE A 76 -19.56 33.08 8.37
CA PHE A 76 -19.04 34.12 9.23
C PHE A 76 -18.97 35.45 8.46
N THR A 77 -19.15 36.54 9.19
CA THR A 77 -18.66 37.87 8.81
C THR A 77 -17.45 38.19 9.67
N ASP A 78 -16.67 39.21 9.32
CA ASP A 78 -15.59 39.72 10.16
C ASP A 78 -16.00 39.87 11.61
N SER A 79 -17.09 40.61 11.85
CA SER A 79 -17.56 40.88 13.21
C SER A 79 -17.93 39.61 13.96
N SER A 80 -18.64 38.67 13.32
CA SER A 80 -19.03 37.43 14.00
C SER A 80 -17.85 36.49 14.22
N TYR A 81 -16.86 36.50 13.32
CA TYR A 81 -15.65 35.70 13.49
C TYR A 81 -14.73 36.26 14.57
N LEU A 82 -14.45 37.56 14.56
CA LEU A 82 -13.67 38.22 15.61
C LEU A 82 -14.31 38.03 17.00
N THR A 83 -15.64 38.11 17.08
CA THR A 83 -16.38 37.80 18.32
C THR A 83 -16.20 36.35 18.75
N CYS A 84 -16.27 35.41 17.80
CA CYS A 84 -16.00 33.98 18.03
C CYS A 84 -14.59 33.74 18.57
N MET A 85 -13.57 34.36 17.99
CA MET A 85 -12.18 34.18 18.43
C MET A 85 -11.93 34.74 19.84
N GLN A 86 -12.64 35.81 20.23
CA GLN A 86 -12.57 36.35 21.60
C GLN A 86 -13.40 35.54 22.60
N ASN A 87 -14.51 34.95 22.16
CA ASN A 87 -15.38 34.13 22.98
C ASN A 87 -15.82 32.85 22.23
N PRO A 88 -15.11 31.73 22.45
CA PRO A 88 -15.39 30.45 21.81
C PRO A 88 -16.83 29.94 21.94
N SER A 89 -17.59 30.37 22.96
CA SER A 89 -18.99 29.98 23.12
C SER A 89 -19.92 30.55 22.03
N THR A 90 -19.45 31.56 21.28
CA THR A 90 -20.20 32.19 20.19
C THR A 90 -19.85 31.59 18.81
N CYS A 91 -18.85 30.72 18.75
CA CYS A 91 -18.41 30.11 17.50
C CYS A 91 -19.41 29.11 16.94
N ASN A 92 -19.62 29.16 15.62
CA ASN A 92 -20.33 28.13 14.91
C ASN A 92 -19.38 26.95 14.59
N SER A 93 -19.51 25.85 15.34
CA SER A 93 -18.69 24.64 15.16
C SER A 93 -19.16 23.69 14.05
N LYS A 94 -20.15 24.08 13.24
CA LYS A 94 -20.64 23.24 12.15
C LYS A 94 -19.57 23.09 11.06
N MET A 95 -19.60 21.94 10.39
CA MET A 95 -18.70 21.66 9.28
C MET A 95 -18.99 22.56 8.07
N ILE A 96 -17.99 22.73 7.22
CA ILE A 96 -18.15 23.34 5.90
C ILE A 96 -19.14 22.55 5.05
N ASN A 97 -19.87 23.24 4.17
CA ASN A 97 -20.59 22.62 3.08
C ASN A 97 -19.63 22.32 1.91
N TYR A 98 -19.02 21.14 1.93
CA TYR A 98 -18.10 20.69 0.87
C TYR A 98 -18.75 20.69 -0.52
N GLN A 99 -20.04 20.34 -0.65
CA GLN A 99 -20.73 20.33 -1.94
C GLN A 99 -20.79 21.74 -2.56
N THR A 100 -21.09 22.75 -1.74
CA THR A 100 -21.08 24.15 -2.18
C THR A 100 -19.70 24.57 -2.66
N VAL A 101 -18.64 24.26 -1.90
CA VAL A 101 -17.26 24.61 -2.30
C VAL A 101 -16.85 23.89 -3.58
N ILE A 102 -17.08 22.57 -3.66
CA ILE A 102 -16.76 21.76 -4.84
C ILE A 102 -17.43 22.32 -6.10
N ALA A 103 -18.72 22.68 -6.00
CA ALA A 103 -19.46 23.25 -7.13
C ALA A 103 -19.02 24.67 -7.47
N GLN A 104 -18.83 25.53 -6.47
CA GLN A 104 -18.47 26.94 -6.66
C GLN A 104 -17.13 27.11 -7.37
N TYR A 105 -16.13 26.29 -7.02
CA TYR A 105 -14.78 26.36 -7.57
C TYR A 105 -14.51 25.34 -8.68
N GLN A 106 -15.57 24.71 -9.20
CA GLN A 106 -15.52 23.79 -10.34
C GLN A 106 -14.50 22.65 -10.13
N VAL A 107 -14.41 22.15 -8.90
CA VAL A 107 -13.36 21.20 -8.50
C VAL A 107 -13.52 19.89 -9.27
N CYS A 108 -14.75 19.38 -9.40
CA CYS A 108 -15.01 18.16 -10.14
C CYS A 108 -14.75 18.33 -11.64
N GLU A 109 -15.05 19.49 -12.22
CA GLU A 109 -14.77 19.79 -13.62
C GLU A 109 -13.25 19.76 -13.88
N LYS A 110 -12.44 20.37 -13.00
CA LYS A 110 -10.98 20.34 -13.07
C LYS A 110 -10.43 18.92 -12.89
N LEU A 111 -10.99 18.15 -11.96
CA LEU A 111 -10.62 16.75 -11.70
C LEU A 111 -10.93 15.86 -12.91
N ASN A 112 -12.13 16.01 -13.48
CA ASN A 112 -12.61 15.26 -14.64
C ASN A 112 -11.80 15.60 -15.91
N ALA A 113 -11.32 16.84 -16.01
CA ALA A 113 -10.41 17.27 -17.08
C ALA A 113 -8.95 16.81 -16.88
N GLY A 114 -8.60 16.17 -15.74
CA GLY A 114 -7.23 15.74 -15.43
C GLY A 114 -6.25 16.89 -15.13
N THR A 115 -6.78 18.07 -14.80
CA THR A 115 -5.98 19.25 -14.47
C THR A 115 -5.54 19.27 -13.01
N ILE A 116 -6.30 18.61 -12.13
CA ILE A 116 -6.01 18.41 -10.70
C ILE A 116 -6.29 16.96 -10.34
N ASP A 117 -5.73 16.48 -9.24
CA ASP A 117 -5.90 15.14 -8.66
C ASP A 117 -6.36 15.17 -7.20
N GLU A 118 -6.06 16.26 -6.50
CA GLU A 118 -6.35 16.43 -5.07
C GLU A 118 -6.76 17.88 -4.77
N LEU A 119 -7.57 18.06 -3.73
CA LEU A 119 -8.00 19.36 -3.22
C LEU A 119 -7.44 19.58 -1.82
N TRP A 120 -6.74 20.70 -1.61
CA TRP A 120 -6.37 21.19 -0.28
C TRP A 120 -7.18 22.44 0.06
N LEU A 121 -7.77 22.43 1.25
CA LEU A 121 -8.49 23.56 1.81
C LEU A 121 -7.67 24.17 2.93
N TRP A 122 -7.46 25.48 2.90
CA TRP A 122 -6.88 26.23 4.02
C TRP A 122 -7.91 27.17 4.63
N GLY A 123 -7.85 27.32 5.95
CA GLY A 123 -8.82 28.09 6.70
C GLY A 123 -8.43 28.30 8.16
N GLY A 124 -9.11 29.23 8.83
CA GLY A 124 -8.92 29.46 10.25
C GLY A 124 -9.65 28.45 11.14
N PRO A 125 -9.42 28.50 12.46
CA PRO A 125 -10.24 27.82 13.46
C PRO A 125 -11.72 28.05 13.21
N TYR A 126 -12.51 27.02 13.50
CA TYR A 126 -13.95 27.01 13.25
C TYR A 126 -14.36 27.17 11.78
N PHE A 127 -13.48 26.99 10.78
CA PHE A 127 -13.91 26.89 9.37
C PHE A 127 -14.54 25.53 9.04
N GLY A 128 -14.34 24.54 9.91
CA GLY A 128 -15.13 23.31 9.98
C GLY A 128 -14.70 22.27 8.95
N TYR A 129 -13.40 22.07 8.81
CA TYR A 129 -12.83 21.04 7.94
C TYR A 129 -12.62 19.75 8.73
N TYR A 130 -12.79 18.61 8.06
CA TYR A 130 -12.15 17.38 8.50
C TYR A 130 -10.74 17.33 7.94
N GLU A 131 -9.87 16.59 8.62
CA GLU A 131 -8.47 16.37 8.27
C GLU A 131 -8.34 15.69 6.90
N ALA A 132 -9.20 14.70 6.63
CA ALA A 132 -9.27 14.02 5.35
C ALA A 132 -10.68 13.51 5.02
N ASN A 133 -11.11 13.70 3.76
CA ASN A 133 -12.32 13.11 3.19
C ASN A 133 -12.06 12.62 1.77
N MET A 134 -13.07 11.95 1.21
CA MET A 134 -13.09 11.57 -0.19
C MET A 134 -14.45 11.88 -0.83
N ALA A 135 -14.43 12.33 -2.08
CA ALA A 135 -15.60 12.51 -2.93
C ALA A 135 -15.49 11.65 -4.20
N GLY A 136 -16.58 11.56 -4.96
CA GLY A 136 -16.62 10.85 -6.24
C GLY A 136 -17.08 9.39 -6.14
N PRO A 137 -17.11 8.66 -7.26
CA PRO A 137 -17.58 7.28 -7.30
C PRO A 137 -16.76 6.37 -6.38
N ASN A 138 -17.46 5.42 -5.72
CA ASN A 138 -16.85 4.45 -4.82
C ASN A 138 -16.02 5.05 -3.67
N ALA A 139 -16.20 6.33 -3.37
CA ALA A 139 -15.54 6.98 -2.24
C ALA A 139 -15.83 6.24 -0.93
N PHE A 140 -14.87 6.31 -0.01
CA PHE A 140 -14.97 5.70 1.31
C PHE A 140 -14.42 6.66 2.36
N SER A 141 -14.74 6.41 3.63
CA SER A 141 -14.26 7.24 4.72
C SER A 141 -12.75 7.06 4.90
N THR A 142 -11.99 8.14 4.71
CA THR A 142 -10.55 8.20 4.94
C THR A 142 -10.21 8.78 6.32
N ASN A 143 -11.14 9.50 6.94
CA ASN A 143 -11.15 9.88 8.36
C ASN A 143 -12.51 10.56 8.65
N GLY A 144 -12.84 11.54 7.82
CA GLY A 144 -14.15 12.18 7.79
C GLY A 144 -15.18 11.42 6.93
N PRO A 145 -16.40 11.95 6.85
CA PRO A 145 -17.48 11.37 6.04
C PRO A 145 -17.17 11.44 4.54
N ILE A 146 -17.85 10.58 3.77
CA ILE A 146 -17.87 10.62 2.32
C ILE A 146 -18.62 11.88 1.87
N ILE A 147 -18.10 12.58 0.86
CA ILE A 147 -18.76 13.73 0.25
C ILE A 147 -19.55 13.27 -0.98
N ASP A 148 -20.82 12.94 -0.76
CA ASP A 148 -21.74 12.49 -1.79
C ASP A 148 -22.34 13.65 -2.62
N GLY A 149 -23.02 13.33 -3.72
CA GLY A 149 -23.78 14.29 -4.52
C GLY A 149 -22.93 15.22 -5.41
N THR A 150 -21.67 14.87 -5.63
CA THR A 150 -20.74 15.62 -6.48
C THR A 150 -20.78 15.15 -7.95
N THR A 151 -20.27 15.99 -8.86
CA THR A 151 -20.17 15.68 -10.31
C THR A 151 -18.83 15.03 -10.70
N CYS A 152 -18.05 14.61 -9.70
CA CYS A 152 -16.74 14.00 -9.88
C CYS A 152 -16.88 12.62 -10.52
N GLN A 153 -16.11 12.35 -11.58
CA GLN A 153 -16.12 11.09 -12.35
C GLN A 153 -15.06 10.08 -11.88
N ARG A 154 -14.22 10.48 -10.92
CA ARG A 154 -13.22 9.68 -10.24
C ARG A 154 -13.09 10.12 -8.79
N GLN A 155 -12.44 9.32 -7.96
CA GLN A 155 -12.20 9.66 -6.57
C GLN A 155 -11.38 10.96 -6.44
N LEU A 156 -11.81 11.84 -5.54
CA LEU A 156 -11.14 13.07 -5.15
C LEU A 156 -10.77 12.98 -3.67
N ASN A 157 -9.48 13.01 -3.36
CA ASN A 157 -9.03 13.23 -1.99
C ASN A 157 -9.15 14.71 -1.64
N ILE A 158 -9.61 14.99 -0.41
CA ILE A 158 -9.77 16.35 0.11
C ILE A 158 -9.07 16.42 1.46
N MET A 159 -8.12 17.34 1.60
CA MET A 159 -7.39 17.61 2.84
C MET A 159 -7.80 18.98 3.40
N GLY A 160 -7.92 19.10 4.72
CA GLY A 160 -8.32 20.34 5.38
C GLY A 160 -7.26 20.81 6.38
N PHE A 161 -6.61 21.93 6.09
CA PHE A 161 -5.50 22.49 6.88
C PHE A 161 -5.89 23.79 7.59
N ASN A 162 -5.16 24.11 8.66
CA ASN A 162 -5.40 25.28 9.52
C ASN A 162 -4.13 26.09 9.75
N TYR A 163 -4.20 27.42 9.56
CA TYR A 163 -3.08 28.36 9.75
C TYR A 163 -2.51 28.38 11.18
N GLU A 164 -3.30 28.03 12.21
CA GLU A 164 -2.83 27.92 13.61
C GLU A 164 -1.86 26.76 13.82
N ARG A 165 -1.78 25.85 12.86
CA ARG A 165 -1.03 24.59 12.95
C ARG A 165 0.20 24.64 12.06
N ALA A 166 1.04 23.61 12.20
CA ALA A 166 2.26 23.46 11.42
C ALA A 166 2.21 22.19 10.56
N VAL A 167 3.30 21.93 9.84
CA VAL A 167 3.44 20.71 9.02
C VAL A 167 3.26 19.41 9.82
N GLY A 168 3.47 19.45 11.14
CA GLY A 168 3.24 18.30 12.03
C GLY A 168 1.79 17.83 12.02
N GLU A 169 0.83 18.73 12.10
CA GLU A 169 -0.60 18.42 12.00
C GLU A 169 -0.99 18.04 10.57
N MET A 170 -0.43 18.68 9.54
CA MET A 170 -0.70 18.26 8.15
C MET A 170 -0.28 16.80 7.88
N LEU A 171 0.85 16.36 8.46
CA LEU A 171 1.28 14.97 8.40
C LEU A 171 0.36 14.02 9.19
N GLU A 172 -0.25 14.51 10.27
CA GLU A 172 -1.25 13.76 11.03
C GLU A 172 -2.53 13.56 10.24
N ASP A 173 -2.99 14.59 9.52
CA ASP A 173 -4.14 14.50 8.62
C ASP A 173 -3.93 13.44 7.54
N LEU A 174 -2.73 13.41 6.94
CA LEU A 174 -2.33 12.38 5.99
C LEU A 174 -2.28 10.98 6.64
N ALA A 175 -1.89 10.90 7.91
CA ALA A 175 -1.79 9.64 8.61
C ALA A 175 -3.18 9.07 8.87
N HIS A 176 -4.14 9.91 9.23
CA HIS A 176 -5.53 9.49 9.32
C HIS A 176 -6.08 9.00 7.98
N ARG A 177 -5.83 9.73 6.88
CA ARG A 177 -6.13 9.23 5.52
C ARG A 177 -5.51 7.85 5.26
N THR A 178 -4.26 7.67 5.71
CA THR A 178 -3.54 6.40 5.60
C THR A 178 -4.25 5.30 6.37
N GLU A 179 -4.60 5.52 7.63
CA GLU A 179 -5.32 4.57 8.46
C GLU A 179 -6.67 4.18 7.85
N GLY A 180 -7.46 5.14 7.38
CA GLY A 180 -8.73 4.90 6.70
C GLY A 180 -8.56 4.09 5.39
N THR A 181 -7.55 4.43 4.59
CA THR A 181 -7.24 3.74 3.34
C THR A 181 -6.76 2.31 3.57
N MET A 182 -5.85 2.09 4.51
CA MET A 182 -5.34 0.76 4.81
C MET A 182 -6.41 -0.12 5.48
N ALA A 183 -7.30 0.48 6.30
CA ALA A 183 -8.47 -0.20 6.83
C ALA A 183 -9.46 -0.64 5.73
N LYS A 184 -9.63 0.15 4.66
CA LYS A 184 -10.42 -0.25 3.48
C LYS A 184 -9.82 -1.47 2.78
N ILE A 185 -8.50 -1.57 2.72
CA ILE A 185 -7.76 -2.62 1.99
C ILE A 185 -7.65 -3.93 2.78
N TYR A 186 -7.29 -3.84 4.07
CA TYR A 186 -6.98 -4.99 4.91
C TYR A 186 -8.03 -5.30 5.98
N GLY A 187 -9.05 -4.45 6.09
CA GLY A 187 -10.05 -4.48 7.15
C GLY A 187 -9.64 -3.61 8.34
N TYR A 188 -10.64 -3.19 9.10
CA TYR A 188 -10.44 -2.37 10.28
C TYR A 188 -9.71 -3.17 11.37
N THR A 189 -8.60 -2.66 11.88
CA THR A 189 -8.05 -3.09 13.16
C THR A 189 -8.86 -2.42 14.25
N PRO A 190 -9.66 -3.16 15.04
CA PRO A 190 -10.41 -2.53 16.10
C PRO A 190 -9.45 -1.86 17.08
N TYR A 191 -9.76 -0.62 17.49
CA TYR A 191 -9.18 0.04 18.67
C TYR A 191 -9.44 -0.74 19.99
N SER A 192 -9.87 -2.01 19.91
CA SER A 192 -10.23 -2.91 21.01
C SER A 192 -9.04 -3.34 21.88
N GLY A 193 -7.92 -2.62 21.82
CA GLY A 193 -6.74 -2.88 22.64
C GLY A 193 -5.98 -4.15 22.30
N VAL A 194 -6.22 -4.78 21.14
CA VAL A 194 -5.52 -6.00 20.70
C VAL A 194 -5.13 -5.88 19.23
N ALA A 195 -3.87 -6.12 18.90
CA ALA A 195 -3.40 -6.06 17.51
C ALA A 195 -3.90 -7.25 16.68
N ASN A 196 -4.22 -7.00 15.40
CA ASN A 196 -4.52 -8.06 14.44
C ASN A 196 -3.28 -8.47 13.65
N LEU A 197 -2.54 -9.46 14.15
CA LEU A 197 -1.32 -9.94 13.49
C LEU A 197 -1.59 -10.89 12.30
N ASN A 198 -2.83 -11.06 11.87
CA ASN A 198 -3.18 -11.96 10.76
C ASN A 198 -3.07 -11.30 9.39
N ASN A 199 -2.96 -9.97 9.31
CA ASN A 199 -2.80 -9.25 8.05
C ASN A 199 -1.64 -8.24 8.12
N PRO A 200 -1.12 -7.77 6.97
CA PRO A 200 -0.03 -6.81 6.92
C PRO A 200 -0.28 -5.51 7.68
N TRP A 201 -1.47 -4.91 7.53
CA TRP A 201 -1.78 -3.63 8.18
C TRP A 201 -1.78 -3.73 9.71
N GLY A 202 -2.43 -4.75 10.27
CA GLY A 202 -2.46 -4.93 11.72
C GLY A 202 -1.13 -5.38 12.33
N ARG A 203 -0.22 -5.96 11.53
CA ARG A 203 1.18 -6.14 11.91
C ARG A 203 1.95 -4.81 11.90
N PHE A 204 1.74 -4.00 10.87
CA PHE A 204 2.38 -2.68 10.79
C PHE A 204 1.97 -1.80 11.97
N THR A 205 0.68 -1.75 12.30
CA THR A 205 0.16 -0.88 13.37
C THR A 205 0.23 -1.45 14.78
N ALA A 206 0.76 -2.67 14.96
CA ALA A 206 0.96 -3.23 16.28
C ALA A 206 1.95 -2.39 17.10
N TYR A 207 1.68 -2.20 18.39
CA TYR A 207 2.60 -1.56 19.34
C TYR A 207 2.60 -2.32 20.66
N ASN A 208 3.63 -2.13 21.49
CA ASN A 208 3.93 -3.03 22.61
C ASN A 208 2.81 -3.16 23.66
N LYS A 209 2.00 -2.10 23.86
CA LYS A 209 0.86 -2.12 24.79
C LYS A 209 -0.23 -3.13 24.38
N ILE A 210 -0.43 -3.32 23.08
CA ILE A 210 -1.50 -4.19 22.52
C ILE A 210 -0.97 -5.48 21.87
N ALA A 211 0.36 -5.60 21.74
CA ALA A 211 1.07 -6.72 21.15
C ALA A 211 2.45 -6.88 21.83
N SER A 212 2.46 -7.33 23.07
CA SER A 212 3.69 -7.46 23.86
C SER A 212 4.75 -8.31 23.14
N ASN A 213 5.96 -7.77 22.99
CA ASN A 213 7.08 -8.37 22.25
C ASN A 213 6.83 -8.65 20.75
N GLN A 214 5.70 -8.19 20.22
CA GLN A 214 5.29 -8.29 18.82
C GLN A 214 4.88 -6.90 18.31
N SER A 215 5.63 -5.88 18.74
CA SER A 215 5.45 -4.50 18.32
C SER A 215 5.90 -4.33 16.88
N GLY A 216 5.04 -3.75 16.04
CA GLY A 216 5.37 -3.27 14.70
C GLY A 216 5.82 -1.82 14.75
N CYS A 217 5.35 -1.04 13.78
CA CYS A 217 5.57 0.40 13.70
C CYS A 217 4.54 1.23 14.49
N GLY A 218 3.53 0.63 15.12
CA GLY A 218 2.51 1.39 15.85
C GLY A 218 1.61 2.25 14.97
N SER A 219 0.88 3.19 15.57
CA SER A 219 -0.02 4.11 14.86
C SER A 219 0.50 5.55 14.94
N ILE A 220 -0.16 6.47 14.25
CA ILE A 220 0.26 7.88 14.30
C ILE A 220 0.20 8.45 15.74
N HIS A 221 -0.75 7.96 16.54
CA HIS A 221 -0.94 8.28 17.95
C HIS A 221 0.00 7.52 18.90
N TYR A 222 0.31 6.26 18.60
CA TYR A 222 1.06 5.37 19.48
C TYR A 222 2.34 4.88 18.81
N PRO A 223 3.52 5.40 19.19
CA PRO A 223 4.78 4.79 18.77
C PRO A 223 4.91 3.36 19.35
N PRO A 224 5.88 2.55 18.88
CA PRO A 224 6.06 1.17 19.31
C PRO A 224 6.14 0.97 20.83
N ASN A 225 6.64 1.97 21.57
CA ASN A 225 6.76 1.99 23.02
C ASN A 225 5.71 2.85 23.75
N GLY A 226 4.78 3.48 23.02
CA GLY A 226 3.79 4.40 23.57
C GLY A 226 2.81 3.71 24.52
N ILE A 227 2.53 4.34 25.66
CA ILE A 227 1.58 3.83 26.66
C ILE A 227 0.27 4.63 26.72
N ASN A 228 0.27 5.87 26.23
CA ASN A 228 -0.90 6.75 26.11
C ASN A 228 -0.89 7.44 24.75
N ASP A 229 -1.96 8.17 24.48
CA ASP A 229 -2.11 8.93 23.24
C ASP A 229 -1.00 9.99 23.11
N TYR A 230 -0.39 10.11 21.92
CA TYR A 230 0.67 11.07 21.60
C TYR A 230 1.97 10.93 22.42
N ASP A 231 2.28 9.72 22.90
CA ASP A 231 3.45 9.44 23.75
C ASP A 231 4.78 9.34 22.96
N TRP A 232 5.06 10.36 22.13
CA TRP A 232 6.21 10.40 21.21
C TRP A 232 7.56 10.66 21.87
N THR A 233 7.59 10.97 23.16
CA THR A 233 8.84 11.30 23.90
C THR A 233 9.26 10.17 24.85
N ASN A 234 8.57 9.04 24.81
CA ASN A 234 8.84 7.92 25.70
C ASN A 234 10.21 7.30 25.41
N THR A 235 11.06 7.25 26.44
CA THR A 235 12.42 6.72 26.34
C THR A 235 12.50 5.22 26.64
N THR A 236 11.39 4.59 27.02
CA THR A 236 11.33 3.14 27.30
C THR A 236 11.68 2.35 26.05
N THR A 237 12.69 1.50 26.15
CA THR A 237 13.08 0.62 25.05
C THR A 237 12.16 -0.58 24.96
N VAL A 238 11.65 -0.87 23.77
CA VAL A 238 10.87 -2.07 23.46
C VAL A 238 11.46 -2.84 22.29
N LYS A 239 11.13 -4.12 22.19
CA LYS A 239 11.44 -4.94 21.02
C LYS A 239 10.40 -4.69 19.93
N SER A 240 10.82 -4.29 18.74
CA SER A 240 9.95 -4.00 17.59
C SER A 240 10.49 -4.58 16.29
N PHE A 241 9.60 -5.01 15.40
CA PHE A 241 9.93 -5.38 14.02
C PHE A 241 9.69 -4.24 13.01
N CYS A 242 9.52 -2.98 13.46
CA CYS A 242 9.27 -1.86 12.57
C CYS A 242 10.36 -1.69 11.50
N GLU A 243 11.63 -1.77 11.91
CA GLU A 243 12.79 -1.67 11.01
C GLU A 243 12.81 -2.77 9.92
N ASP A 244 12.15 -3.91 10.15
CA ASP A 244 12.05 -4.97 9.14
C ASP A 244 11.10 -4.60 8.00
N TRP A 245 10.25 -3.57 8.16
CA TRP A 245 9.38 -3.08 7.09
C TRP A 245 10.11 -2.26 6.03
N ASN A 246 11.19 -1.59 6.40
CA ASN A 246 11.90 -0.60 5.58
C ASN A 246 12.33 -1.17 4.21
N ASP A 247 11.47 -0.94 3.20
CA ASP A 247 11.48 -1.52 1.85
C ASP A 247 11.79 -3.01 1.73
N LYS A 248 11.35 -3.78 2.73
CA LYS A 248 11.41 -5.24 2.66
C LYS A 248 10.06 -5.87 2.38
N TYR A 249 8.93 -5.25 2.71
CA TYR A 249 7.63 -5.85 2.41
C TYR A 249 7.48 -6.11 0.89
N PRO A 250 7.10 -7.33 0.44
CA PRO A 250 6.58 -8.46 1.22
C PRO A 250 7.62 -9.49 1.70
N LEU A 251 8.90 -9.30 1.34
CA LEU A 251 10.07 -10.13 1.63
C LEU A 251 10.77 -9.75 2.96
N MET A 252 10.00 -9.70 4.04
CA MET A 252 10.48 -9.42 5.40
C MET A 252 11.57 -10.43 5.84
N ARG A 253 12.46 -10.04 6.76
CA ARG A 253 13.58 -10.90 7.20
C ARG A 253 13.37 -11.51 8.59
N GLY A 254 12.37 -11.06 9.34
CA GLY A 254 12.17 -11.45 10.73
C GLY A 254 13.11 -10.72 11.68
N TYR A 255 13.60 -9.56 11.27
CA TYR A 255 14.45 -8.72 12.09
C TYR A 255 13.63 -8.04 13.19
N TYR A 256 14.20 -7.99 14.39
CA TYR A 256 13.69 -7.19 15.49
C TYR A 256 14.82 -6.27 15.98
N SER A 257 14.49 -5.00 16.18
CA SER A 257 15.35 -4.02 16.82
C SER A 257 14.86 -3.69 18.24
N SER A 258 15.76 -3.14 19.03
CA SER A 258 15.42 -2.41 20.25
C SER A 258 15.16 -0.96 19.87
N LEU A 259 13.97 -0.44 20.18
CA LEU A 259 13.51 0.87 19.74
C LEU A 259 12.98 1.69 20.92
N ASN A 260 13.27 3.00 20.92
CA ASN A 260 12.71 4.02 21.80
C ASN A 260 12.60 5.34 21.00
N CYS A 261 12.27 6.46 21.67
CA CYS A 261 12.10 7.72 20.97
C CYS A 261 13.33 8.31 20.29
N ASP A 262 14.54 7.86 20.63
CA ASP A 262 15.76 8.36 20.00
C ASP A 262 15.75 8.08 18.48
N ALA A 263 15.08 7.00 18.05
CA ALA A 263 14.94 6.63 16.64
C ALA A 263 14.21 7.67 15.79
N TRP A 264 13.39 8.52 16.42
CA TRP A 264 12.65 9.59 15.76
C TRP A 264 12.91 10.97 16.38
N GLY A 265 14.01 11.10 17.12
CA GLY A 265 14.41 12.36 17.76
C GLY A 265 13.45 12.86 18.83
N CYS A 266 12.68 11.96 19.45
CA CYS A 266 11.76 12.24 20.55
C CYS A 266 10.85 13.46 20.31
N SER A 267 10.32 13.59 19.09
CA SER A 267 9.44 14.69 18.70
C SER A 267 8.22 14.19 17.94
N ALA A 268 7.13 14.97 17.98
CA ALA A 268 5.91 14.68 17.24
C ALA A 268 6.15 14.58 15.74
N VAL A 269 6.80 15.59 15.15
CA VAL A 269 7.09 15.62 13.70
C VAL A 269 8.06 14.49 13.32
N GLY A 270 9.09 14.26 14.13
CA GLY A 270 10.04 13.17 13.91
C GLY A 270 9.34 11.81 13.93
N TRP A 271 8.42 11.58 14.87
CA TRP A 271 7.61 10.36 14.92
C TRP A 271 6.82 10.16 13.63
N LYS A 272 6.06 11.18 13.20
CA LYS A 272 5.21 11.10 12.00
C LYS A 272 6.06 10.78 10.76
N LYS A 273 7.21 11.46 10.59
CA LYS A 273 8.15 11.17 9.49
C LYS A 273 8.72 9.76 9.57
N TYR A 274 9.13 9.30 10.76
CA TYR A 274 9.64 7.95 10.98
C TYR A 274 8.58 6.90 10.60
N TRP A 275 7.34 7.07 11.06
CA TRP A 275 6.23 6.15 10.76
C TRP A 275 5.96 6.05 9.26
N PHE A 276 5.85 7.18 8.57
CA PHE A 276 5.64 7.19 7.11
C PHE A 276 6.80 6.59 6.31
N SER A 277 8.04 6.82 6.74
CA SER A 277 9.22 6.29 6.06
C SER A 277 9.27 4.76 6.08
N HIS A 278 8.50 4.11 6.96
CA HIS A 278 8.38 2.65 7.03
C HIS A 278 7.21 2.09 6.22
N LEU A 279 6.37 2.93 5.58
CA LEU A 279 5.32 2.43 4.70
C LEU A 279 5.92 1.70 3.49
N PRO A 280 5.40 0.51 3.15
CA PRO A 280 5.85 -0.26 1.98
C PRO A 280 5.81 0.51 0.66
N TYR A 281 6.86 0.39 -0.13
CA TYR A 281 6.94 0.99 -1.47
C TYR A 281 7.51 0.06 -2.55
N SER A 282 7.62 -1.24 -2.25
CA SER A 282 8.15 -2.25 -3.18
C SER A 282 7.23 -2.50 -4.38
N ALA A 283 7.81 -2.95 -5.50
CA ALA A 283 7.05 -3.31 -6.69
C ALA A 283 6.25 -4.62 -6.56
N GLY A 284 5.31 -4.81 -7.48
CA GLY A 284 4.51 -6.03 -7.62
C GLY A 284 3.39 -6.16 -6.59
N THR A 285 2.80 -7.35 -6.54
CA THR A 285 1.61 -7.62 -5.73
C THR A 285 1.75 -8.87 -4.88
N THR A 286 1.18 -8.82 -3.67
CA THR A 286 1.04 -9.96 -2.76
C THR A 286 -0.43 -10.13 -2.42
N ASP A 287 -0.96 -11.34 -2.54
CA ASP A 287 -2.38 -11.65 -2.25
C ASP A 287 -3.37 -10.68 -2.95
N GLY A 288 -3.07 -10.33 -4.21
CA GLY A 288 -3.90 -9.45 -5.04
C GLY A 288 -3.88 -7.98 -4.64
N LYS A 289 -2.93 -7.54 -3.81
CA LYS A 289 -2.74 -6.15 -3.38
C LYS A 289 -1.35 -5.66 -3.76
N LEU A 290 -1.21 -4.39 -4.11
CA LEU A 290 0.11 -3.79 -4.37
C LEU A 290 0.98 -3.81 -3.12
N ASN A 291 2.26 -4.06 -3.33
CA ASN A 291 3.26 -3.95 -2.30
C ASN A 291 3.66 -2.49 -2.01
N ASN A 292 3.40 -1.57 -2.95
CA ASN A 292 3.58 -0.14 -2.76
C ASN A 292 2.28 0.47 -2.21
N TRP A 293 2.28 0.79 -0.91
CA TRP A 293 1.11 1.33 -0.23
C TRP A 293 0.87 2.81 -0.55
N TRP A 294 1.92 3.57 -0.87
CA TRP A 294 1.79 4.97 -1.28
C TRP A 294 0.86 5.14 -2.49
N ALA A 295 0.86 4.18 -3.42
CA ALA A 295 -0.03 4.18 -4.56
C ALA A 295 -1.51 4.22 -4.14
N TYR A 296 -1.90 3.47 -3.11
CA TYR A 296 -3.27 3.50 -2.60
C TYR A 296 -3.61 4.83 -1.93
N LEU A 297 -2.64 5.42 -1.21
CA LEU A 297 -2.85 6.67 -0.50
C LEU A 297 -3.17 7.79 -1.47
N VAL A 298 -2.40 7.92 -2.54
CA VAL A 298 -2.52 9.02 -3.50
C VAL A 298 -3.50 8.76 -4.64
N ASP A 299 -3.81 7.49 -4.95
CA ASP A 299 -4.64 7.09 -6.09
C ASP A 299 -5.23 5.69 -5.94
N TYR A 300 -6.17 5.54 -5.01
CA TYR A 300 -6.75 4.24 -4.66
C TYR A 300 -7.36 3.49 -5.86
N GLU A 301 -8.06 4.18 -6.76
CA GLU A 301 -8.70 3.55 -7.93
C GLU A 301 -7.66 2.95 -8.89
N ASN A 302 -6.65 3.73 -9.27
CA ASN A 302 -5.60 3.23 -10.15
C ASN A 302 -4.74 2.16 -9.48
N ALA A 303 -4.44 2.33 -8.18
CA ALA A 303 -3.72 1.33 -7.40
C ALA A 303 -4.46 -0.02 -7.37
N THR A 304 -5.79 0.00 -7.21
CA THR A 304 -6.62 -1.21 -7.24
C THR A 304 -6.65 -1.85 -8.62
N ALA A 305 -6.76 -1.05 -9.69
CA ALA A 305 -6.70 -1.55 -11.06
C ALA A 305 -5.33 -2.16 -11.39
N GLN A 306 -4.25 -1.50 -10.98
CA GLN A 306 -2.88 -1.98 -11.15
C GLN A 306 -2.63 -3.28 -10.39
N ALA A 307 -3.16 -3.42 -9.17
CA ALA A 307 -3.04 -4.66 -8.40
C ALA A 307 -3.60 -5.87 -9.16
N SER A 308 -4.70 -5.68 -9.89
CA SER A 308 -5.35 -6.75 -10.67
C SER A 308 -4.60 -7.14 -11.95
N THR A 309 -3.67 -6.31 -12.42
CA THR A 309 -2.97 -6.46 -13.71
C THR A 309 -1.45 -6.61 -13.56
N SER A 310 -0.93 -6.60 -12.32
CA SER A 310 0.50 -6.70 -12.08
C SER A 310 1.09 -8.03 -12.58
N ASN A 311 2.18 -7.93 -13.32
CA ASN A 311 2.96 -9.05 -13.83
C ASN A 311 3.96 -9.62 -12.82
N LEU A 312 4.29 -8.88 -11.76
CA LEU A 312 5.20 -9.32 -10.70
C LEU A 312 4.38 -9.72 -9.46
N GLN A 313 4.33 -11.02 -9.18
CA GLN A 313 3.52 -11.60 -8.12
C GLN A 313 4.38 -12.27 -7.06
N TYR A 314 3.96 -12.11 -5.80
CA TYR A 314 4.56 -12.71 -4.62
C TYR A 314 3.54 -13.61 -3.94
N PHE A 315 3.83 -14.90 -3.85
CA PHE A 315 2.98 -15.89 -3.19
C PHE A 315 3.63 -16.31 -1.88
N LYS A 316 2.97 -15.98 -0.75
CA LYS A 316 3.44 -16.32 0.60
C LYS A 316 2.94 -17.69 1.03
N ILE A 317 3.71 -18.35 1.90
CA ILE A 317 3.21 -19.46 2.72
C ILE A 317 2.08 -18.95 3.62
N LYS A 318 0.94 -19.63 3.62
CA LYS A 318 -0.28 -19.16 4.32
C LYS A 318 -0.51 -19.83 5.67
N ASN A 319 0.11 -20.97 5.91
CA ASN A 319 -0.03 -21.75 7.13
C ASN A 319 1.20 -22.66 7.32
N GLY A 320 1.35 -23.22 8.51
CA GLY A 320 2.49 -24.09 8.84
C GLY A 320 2.56 -25.42 8.09
N ILE A 321 1.43 -25.93 7.61
CA ILE A 321 1.45 -27.20 6.84
C ILE A 321 1.91 -26.99 5.40
N ASP A 322 1.99 -25.74 4.95
CA ASP A 322 2.42 -25.37 3.62
C ASP A 322 3.95 -25.35 3.49
N ASP A 323 4.73 -25.31 4.57
CA ASP A 323 6.18 -25.52 4.54
C ASP A 323 6.62 -26.60 5.54
N LYS A 324 7.29 -27.64 5.03
CA LYS A 324 7.65 -28.78 5.88
C LYS A 324 8.90 -29.50 5.42
N ASN A 325 9.51 -30.22 6.35
CA ASN A 325 10.50 -31.24 6.07
C ASN A 325 9.97 -32.65 6.26
N THR A 326 10.48 -33.56 5.43
CA THR A 326 10.41 -35.00 5.67
C THR A 326 11.81 -35.62 5.60
N SER A 327 12.17 -36.45 6.57
CA SER A 327 13.39 -37.27 6.63
C SER A 327 13.04 -38.68 7.18
N CYS A 328 13.53 -39.07 8.36
CA CYS A 328 13.01 -40.20 9.13
C CYS A 328 11.69 -39.88 9.86
N GLY A 329 11.30 -38.61 9.93
CA GLY A 329 9.96 -38.15 10.35
C GLY A 329 9.50 -36.98 9.47
N SER A 330 8.27 -36.51 9.69
CA SER A 330 7.79 -35.26 9.09
C SER A 330 7.57 -34.22 10.18
N ASN A 331 8.02 -32.99 9.97
CA ASN A 331 7.76 -31.90 10.90
C ASN A 331 7.23 -30.68 10.14
N ALA A 332 5.92 -30.43 10.26
CA ALA A 332 5.21 -29.30 9.68
C ALA A 332 4.81 -28.27 10.76
N THR A 333 5.50 -28.31 11.90
CA THR A 333 5.35 -27.38 13.03
C THR A 333 6.72 -26.91 13.53
N ALA A 334 7.76 -27.10 12.72
CA ALA A 334 9.12 -26.72 13.05
C ALA A 334 9.31 -25.21 12.85
N SER A 335 10.18 -24.58 13.64
CA SER A 335 10.57 -23.19 13.40
C SER A 335 11.55 -23.06 12.23
N GLU A 336 12.07 -24.17 11.72
CA GLU A 336 13.09 -24.24 10.69
C GLU A 336 12.73 -25.22 9.60
N ILE A 337 13.09 -24.87 8.36
CA ILE A 337 13.12 -25.81 7.25
C ILE A 337 14.57 -26.18 6.93
N TYR A 338 14.91 -27.46 7.08
CA TYR A 338 16.24 -28.01 6.86
C TYR A 338 16.47 -28.44 5.40
N LEU A 339 17.69 -28.23 4.90
CA LEU A 339 18.16 -28.60 3.57
C LEU A 339 19.44 -29.43 3.75
N GLY A 340 19.57 -30.59 3.12
CA GLY A 340 20.76 -31.44 3.24
C GLY A 340 20.48 -32.79 3.89
N MET A 341 21.37 -33.23 4.77
CA MET A 341 21.29 -34.51 5.47
C MET A 341 20.81 -34.36 6.92
N ASP A 342 19.89 -35.23 7.31
CA ASP A 342 19.46 -35.43 8.69
C ASP A 342 20.33 -36.50 9.36
N ASP A 343 21.30 -36.04 10.15
CA ASP A 343 22.24 -36.89 10.88
C ASP A 343 21.66 -37.46 12.18
N THR A 344 20.46 -37.02 12.58
CA THR A 344 19.73 -37.59 13.72
C THR A 344 19.11 -38.94 13.34
N CYS A 345 18.77 -39.13 12.07
CA CYS A 345 18.32 -40.42 11.55
C CYS A 345 19.43 -41.48 11.62
N LYS A 346 19.06 -42.74 11.85
CA LYS A 346 19.98 -43.89 11.83
C LYS A 346 19.48 -44.96 10.85
N PRO A 347 20.13 -45.16 9.68
CA PRO A 347 21.21 -44.33 9.11
C PRO A 347 20.74 -42.91 8.75
N SER A 348 21.68 -41.97 8.54
CA SER A 348 21.36 -40.59 8.12
C SER A 348 20.50 -40.60 6.85
N LYS A 349 19.53 -39.69 6.78
CA LYS A 349 18.60 -39.60 5.63
C LYS A 349 18.57 -38.17 5.09
N PRO A 350 18.37 -37.97 3.78
CA PRO A 350 18.22 -36.62 3.24
C PRO A 350 16.92 -35.98 3.74
N TYR A 351 16.98 -34.68 4.01
CA TYR A 351 15.77 -33.85 4.13
C TYR A 351 15.15 -33.66 2.75
N LEU A 352 13.83 -33.85 2.67
CA LEU A 352 12.97 -33.35 1.62
C LEU A 352 12.24 -32.12 2.15
N ALA A 353 12.62 -30.93 1.70
CA ALA A 353 11.86 -29.71 1.98
C ALA A 353 10.75 -29.55 0.94
N THR A 354 9.53 -29.24 1.39
CA THR A 354 8.36 -29.04 0.54
C THR A 354 7.69 -27.72 0.91
N PHE A 355 7.43 -26.89 -0.10
CA PHE A 355 6.75 -25.60 0.02
C PHE A 355 5.51 -25.59 -0.89
N ASN A 356 4.34 -25.41 -0.31
CA ASN A 356 3.05 -25.38 -0.97
C ASN A 356 2.60 -23.93 -1.08
N PHE A 357 2.80 -23.32 -2.24
CA PHE A 357 2.28 -21.98 -2.52
C PHE A 357 0.82 -22.13 -2.96
N THR A 358 -0.11 -21.84 -2.07
CA THR A 358 -1.56 -21.97 -2.32
C THR A 358 -2.13 -20.71 -2.97
N GLY A 359 -3.13 -20.87 -3.84
CA GLY A 359 -3.77 -19.73 -4.49
C GLY A 359 -2.92 -19.05 -5.55
N VAL A 360 -2.03 -19.79 -6.24
CA VAL A 360 -1.19 -19.22 -7.32
C VAL A 360 -2.09 -18.82 -8.47
N ALA A 361 -2.27 -17.51 -8.65
CA ALA A 361 -3.28 -16.92 -9.53
C ALA A 361 -2.69 -16.42 -10.86
N ILE A 362 -1.73 -17.15 -11.44
CA ILE A 362 -1.14 -16.80 -12.74
C ILE A 362 -2.11 -17.20 -13.85
N PRO A 363 -2.47 -16.33 -14.82
CA PRO A 363 -3.35 -16.69 -15.92
C PRO A 363 -2.79 -17.85 -16.74
N LYS A 364 -3.68 -18.76 -17.18
CA LYS A 364 -3.28 -19.92 -18.00
C LYS A 364 -2.63 -19.44 -19.30
N LYS A 365 -1.61 -20.16 -19.76
CA LYS A 365 -0.80 -19.84 -20.97
C LYS A 365 0.04 -18.56 -20.87
N SER A 366 0.10 -17.92 -19.71
CA SER A 366 1.07 -16.84 -19.51
C SER A 366 2.49 -17.34 -19.75
N LYS A 367 3.32 -16.47 -20.32
CA LYS A 367 4.74 -16.74 -20.46
C LYS A 367 5.44 -16.28 -19.20
N ILE A 368 6.00 -17.22 -18.44
CA ILE A 368 6.81 -16.93 -17.28
C ILE A 368 8.14 -16.36 -17.76
N THR A 369 8.50 -15.19 -17.24
CA THR A 369 9.74 -14.47 -17.59
C THR A 369 10.76 -14.49 -16.47
N GLY A 370 10.32 -14.76 -15.24
CA GLY A 370 11.18 -14.98 -14.08
C GLY A 370 10.47 -15.78 -13.00
N ALA A 371 11.15 -16.73 -12.37
CA ALA A 371 10.60 -17.46 -11.23
C ALA A 371 11.70 -17.96 -10.30
N TYR A 372 11.58 -17.62 -9.02
CA TYR A 372 12.48 -18.07 -7.97
C TYR A 372 11.76 -18.08 -6.62
N MET A 373 12.34 -18.79 -5.65
CA MET A 373 11.89 -18.74 -4.26
C MET A 373 12.87 -17.89 -3.47
N SER A 374 12.37 -16.89 -2.77
CA SER A 374 13.17 -16.09 -1.84
C SER A 374 12.90 -16.54 -0.41
N PHE A 375 13.95 -16.66 0.40
CA PHE A 375 13.88 -17.23 1.74
C PHE A 375 14.85 -16.52 2.70
N THR A 376 14.64 -16.70 4.00
CA THR A 376 15.48 -16.14 5.06
C THR A 376 16.37 -17.23 5.66
N GLN A 377 17.67 -17.01 5.68
CA GLN A 377 18.67 -17.94 6.23
C GLN A 377 18.54 -18.05 7.76
N ASP A 378 18.63 -19.27 8.30
CA ASP A 378 18.56 -19.53 9.74
C ASP A 378 19.83 -20.17 10.32
N GLY A 379 20.96 -19.49 10.17
CA GLY A 379 22.18 -19.92 10.84
C GLY A 379 23.41 -19.48 10.07
N PRO A 380 24.56 -19.37 10.74
CA PRO A 380 25.81 -19.38 10.03
C PRO A 380 26.04 -20.80 9.49
N TYR A 381 26.17 -20.92 8.18
CA TYR A 381 26.53 -22.17 7.52
C TYR A 381 27.64 -21.93 6.52
N ASN A 382 28.63 -22.83 6.49
CA ASN A 382 29.75 -22.79 5.56
C ASN A 382 29.94 -24.12 4.82
N ASN A 383 29.23 -25.18 5.23
CA ASN A 383 29.29 -26.48 4.59
C ASN A 383 28.68 -26.41 3.18
N PRO A 384 29.38 -26.91 2.14
CA PRO A 384 28.82 -26.94 0.81
C PRO A 384 27.69 -27.98 0.72
N LEU A 385 26.61 -27.64 0.05
CA LEU A 385 25.52 -28.56 -0.30
C LEU A 385 25.19 -28.44 -1.78
N GLN A 386 24.93 -29.58 -2.41
CA GLN A 386 24.29 -29.63 -3.72
C GLN A 386 22.87 -30.12 -3.54
N LEU A 387 21.93 -29.32 -4.01
CA LEU A 387 20.50 -29.57 -3.94
C LEU A 387 19.90 -29.57 -5.35
N SER A 388 18.67 -30.06 -5.47
CA SER A 388 17.88 -29.93 -6.69
C SER A 388 16.47 -29.45 -6.36
N ILE A 389 15.96 -28.55 -7.19
CA ILE A 389 14.63 -27.96 -7.03
C ILE A 389 13.73 -28.49 -8.14
N SER A 390 12.60 -29.09 -7.76
CA SER A 390 11.55 -29.50 -8.70
C SER A 390 10.22 -28.87 -8.32
N LEU A 391 9.39 -28.63 -9.34
CA LEU A 391 8.07 -28.03 -9.18
C LEU A 391 6.98 -29.01 -9.62
N SER A 392 5.82 -28.93 -8.98
CA SER A 392 4.64 -29.72 -9.34
C SER A 392 3.34 -28.99 -9.02
N LEU A 393 2.22 -29.54 -9.49
CA LEU A 393 0.88 -29.12 -9.08
C LEU A 393 0.35 -30.10 -8.06
N SER A 394 -0.23 -29.63 -6.95
CA SER A 394 -0.97 -30.52 -6.06
C SER A 394 -2.33 -30.92 -6.66
N PRO A 395 -2.75 -32.21 -6.60
CA PRO A 395 -2.11 -33.36 -5.96
C PRO A 395 -1.25 -34.21 -6.91
N PHE A 396 -0.89 -33.71 -8.08
CA PHE A 396 -0.14 -34.43 -9.09
C PHE A 396 1.34 -34.61 -8.69
N ALA A 397 1.93 -35.71 -9.18
CA ALA A 397 3.32 -36.05 -8.96
C ALA A 397 4.28 -35.03 -9.60
N ASN A 398 5.55 -35.09 -9.19
CA ASN A 398 6.60 -34.14 -9.58
C ASN A 398 6.75 -34.02 -11.09
N SER A 399 7.10 -32.81 -11.56
CA SER A 399 7.73 -32.68 -12.87
C SER A 399 9.00 -33.54 -12.93
N THR A 400 9.31 -34.10 -14.09
CA THR A 400 10.56 -34.84 -14.33
C THR A 400 11.76 -33.90 -14.49
N SER A 401 11.54 -32.59 -14.59
CA SER A 401 12.59 -31.58 -14.67
C SER A 401 12.90 -30.98 -13.29
N SER A 402 14.18 -30.71 -13.06
CA SER A 402 14.67 -30.01 -11.87
C SER A 402 15.79 -29.04 -12.26
N VAL A 403 16.08 -28.09 -11.38
CA VAL A 403 17.25 -27.20 -11.48
C VAL A 403 18.24 -27.54 -10.38
N SER A 404 19.53 -27.56 -10.70
CA SER A 404 20.60 -27.74 -9.71
C SER A 404 20.77 -26.48 -8.86
N TRP A 405 21.05 -26.65 -7.58
CA TRP A 405 21.32 -25.57 -6.66
C TRP A 405 22.56 -25.88 -5.83
N ASP A 406 23.68 -25.24 -6.18
CA ASP A 406 24.96 -25.38 -5.50
C ASP A 406 25.12 -24.29 -4.43
N LEU A 407 25.01 -24.68 -3.17
CA LEU A 407 25.20 -23.80 -2.01
C LEU A 407 26.65 -23.87 -1.56
N THR A 408 27.46 -22.95 -2.08
CA THR A 408 28.90 -22.82 -1.74
C THR A 408 29.21 -21.56 -0.93
N ASN A 409 28.30 -20.58 -0.94
CA ASN A 409 28.42 -19.35 -0.17
C ASN A 409 28.26 -19.60 1.34
N SER A 410 28.85 -18.73 2.15
CA SER A 410 28.59 -18.67 3.58
C SER A 410 27.23 -18.01 3.85
N TRP A 411 26.47 -18.56 4.79
CA TRP A 411 25.20 -18.01 5.24
C TRP A 411 25.37 -17.24 6.55
N THR A 412 24.47 -16.28 6.76
CA THR A 412 24.35 -15.51 8.00
C THR A 412 22.87 -15.36 8.33
N THR A 413 22.51 -15.60 9.58
CA THR A 413 21.13 -15.53 10.07
C THR A 413 20.47 -14.19 9.73
N LEU A 414 19.15 -14.20 9.46
CA LEU A 414 18.36 -13.02 9.07
C LEU A 414 18.76 -12.36 7.74
N THR A 415 19.53 -13.06 6.90
CA THR A 415 19.81 -12.63 5.53
C THR A 415 18.81 -13.26 4.57
N ARG A 416 18.23 -12.46 3.66
CA ARG A 416 17.41 -12.97 2.55
C ARG A 416 18.31 -13.39 1.41
N ASP A 417 18.00 -14.54 0.84
CA ASP A 417 18.65 -15.06 -0.36
C ASP A 417 17.56 -15.60 -1.32
N ILE A 418 17.97 -16.02 -2.50
CA ILE A 418 17.10 -16.58 -3.53
C ILE A 418 17.62 -17.92 -4.01
N THR A 419 16.71 -18.78 -4.46
CA THR A 419 17.08 -19.97 -5.21
C THR A 419 17.60 -19.59 -6.61
N PRO A 420 18.25 -20.52 -7.32
CA PRO A 420 18.42 -20.40 -8.76
C PRO A 420 17.08 -20.18 -9.47
N ASP A 421 17.14 -19.57 -10.65
CA ASP A 421 15.98 -19.42 -11.51
C ASP A 421 15.42 -20.80 -11.90
N PHE A 422 14.11 -20.94 -11.74
CA PHE A 422 13.36 -22.13 -12.15
C PHE A 422 12.20 -21.77 -13.09
N THR A 423 12.38 -20.72 -13.89
CA THR A 423 11.38 -20.21 -14.86
C THR A 423 10.88 -21.33 -15.77
N ALA A 424 11.78 -22.16 -16.30
CA ALA A 424 11.42 -23.26 -17.19
C ALA A 424 10.56 -24.33 -16.48
N GLN A 425 10.87 -24.65 -15.21
CA GLN A 425 10.14 -25.64 -14.42
C GLN A 425 8.75 -25.11 -14.06
N LEU A 426 8.63 -23.82 -13.71
CA LEU A 426 7.33 -23.19 -13.46
C LEU A 426 6.51 -23.10 -14.76
N GLN A 427 7.12 -22.76 -15.89
CA GLN A 427 6.44 -22.73 -17.20
C GLN A 427 5.78 -24.08 -17.51
N GLN A 428 6.48 -25.21 -17.30
CA GLN A 428 5.91 -26.54 -17.48
C GLN A 428 4.70 -26.81 -16.57
N VAL A 429 4.76 -26.31 -15.33
CA VAL A 429 3.64 -26.39 -14.38
C VAL A 429 2.44 -25.58 -14.87
N ILE A 430 2.65 -24.37 -15.38
CA ILE A 430 1.58 -23.47 -15.87
C ILE A 430 0.99 -23.96 -17.20
N ASP A 431 1.80 -24.57 -18.07
CA ASP A 431 1.37 -25.15 -19.35
C ASP A 431 0.64 -26.49 -19.18
N SER A 432 0.72 -27.10 -18.01
CA SER A 432 0.03 -28.36 -17.71
C SER A 432 -1.47 -28.26 -18.02
N PRO A 433 -2.08 -29.27 -18.67
CA PRO A 433 -3.52 -29.28 -18.92
C PRO A 433 -4.34 -29.24 -17.63
N TYR A 434 -3.75 -29.68 -16.51
CA TYR A 434 -4.35 -29.72 -15.19
C TYR A 434 -4.23 -28.42 -14.39
N TYR A 435 -3.45 -27.45 -14.88
CA TYR A 435 -3.35 -26.14 -14.23
C TYR A 435 -4.65 -25.35 -14.34
N GLN A 436 -5.05 -24.77 -13.22
CA GLN A 436 -6.15 -23.82 -13.07
C GLN A 436 -5.66 -22.67 -12.17
N ILE A 437 -6.17 -21.46 -12.40
CA ILE A 437 -5.89 -20.29 -11.57
C ILE A 437 -6.26 -20.62 -10.11
N GLY A 438 -5.37 -20.32 -9.18
CA GLY A 438 -5.56 -20.54 -7.75
C GLY A 438 -5.10 -21.92 -7.26
N LYS A 439 -4.57 -22.79 -8.13
CA LYS A 439 -4.03 -24.09 -7.71
C LYS A 439 -2.77 -23.92 -6.86
N THR A 440 -2.48 -24.96 -6.07
CA THR A 440 -1.25 -25.03 -5.29
C THR A 440 -0.08 -25.46 -6.17
N VAL A 441 0.93 -24.59 -6.25
CA VAL A 441 2.23 -24.93 -6.81
C VAL A 441 3.11 -25.44 -5.68
N VAL A 442 3.68 -26.62 -5.86
CA VAL A 442 4.54 -27.28 -4.88
C VAL A 442 5.98 -27.14 -5.35
N VAL A 443 6.83 -26.53 -4.53
CA VAL A 443 8.29 -26.48 -4.71
C VAL A 443 8.92 -27.51 -3.78
N LYS A 444 9.72 -28.41 -4.31
CA LYS A 444 10.45 -29.41 -3.54
C LYS A 444 11.94 -29.21 -3.69
N VAL A 445 12.66 -29.21 -2.57
CA VAL A 445 14.12 -29.15 -2.55
C VAL A 445 14.63 -30.50 -2.05
N ASN A 446 15.40 -31.18 -2.89
CA ASN A 446 15.98 -32.49 -2.61
C ASN A 446 17.48 -32.36 -2.45
N TYR A 447 18.03 -33.11 -1.51
CA TYR A 447 19.47 -33.28 -1.39
C TYR A 447 20.04 -34.09 -2.57
N VAL A 448 21.21 -33.69 -3.06
CA VAL A 448 21.98 -34.40 -4.10
C VAL A 448 23.32 -34.87 -3.53
N SER A 449 24.13 -33.95 -2.99
CA SER A 449 25.45 -34.26 -2.40
C SER A 449 25.90 -33.20 -1.38
N GLY A 450 26.93 -33.51 -0.59
CA GLY A 450 27.47 -32.63 0.46
C GLY A 450 27.46 -33.28 1.85
N THR A 451 27.66 -32.48 2.89
CA THR A 451 27.66 -32.97 4.28
C THR A 451 26.90 -32.02 5.20
N GLY A 452 26.19 -32.58 6.17
CA GLY A 452 25.38 -31.81 7.13
C GLY A 452 24.14 -31.20 6.49
N HIS A 453 23.63 -30.13 7.11
CA HIS A 453 22.45 -29.40 6.65
C HIS A 453 22.67 -27.89 6.70
N ARG A 454 21.73 -27.15 6.10
CA ARG A 454 21.48 -25.72 6.33
C ARG A 454 20.00 -25.54 6.66
N SER A 455 19.62 -24.50 7.39
CA SER A 455 18.21 -24.21 7.67
C SER A 455 17.79 -22.82 7.20
N ILE A 456 16.49 -22.70 6.93
CA ILE A 456 15.82 -21.45 6.58
C ILE A 456 14.61 -21.24 7.51
N PHE A 457 14.11 -20.01 7.61
CA PHE A 457 12.94 -19.69 8.44
C PHE A 457 11.70 -20.42 7.91
N ALA A 458 10.99 -21.10 8.81
CA ALA A 458 9.64 -21.63 8.55
C ALA A 458 8.55 -20.61 8.91
N TYR A 459 7.32 -20.90 8.48
CA TYR A 459 6.12 -20.13 8.82
C TYR A 459 5.94 -19.94 10.33
N GLU A 460 6.17 -20.99 11.12
CA GLU A 460 6.00 -21.02 12.57
C GLU A 460 6.92 -20.05 13.29
N ARG A 461 8.15 -19.87 12.78
CA ARG A 461 9.13 -19.00 13.41
C ARG A 461 8.75 -17.54 13.26
N TYR A 462 8.46 -17.13 12.03
CA TYR A 462 7.94 -15.82 11.73
C TYR A 462 7.35 -15.79 10.32
N SER A 463 6.02 -15.92 10.22
CA SER A 463 5.34 -16.03 8.93
C SER A 463 5.66 -14.94 7.90
N PRO A 464 5.96 -13.68 8.27
CA PRO A 464 6.37 -12.71 7.27
C PRO A 464 7.72 -13.01 6.60
N ALA A 465 8.64 -13.72 7.28
CA ALA A 465 9.97 -14.11 6.78
C ALA A 465 10.06 -15.53 6.22
N ALA A 466 8.94 -16.25 6.21
CA ALA A 466 8.81 -17.53 5.54
C ALA A 466 9.16 -17.43 4.04
N PRO A 467 9.38 -18.56 3.36
CA PRO A 467 9.67 -18.55 1.94
C PRO A 467 8.55 -17.90 1.11
N VAL A 468 8.94 -17.21 0.05
CA VAL A 468 8.02 -16.53 -0.87
C VAL A 468 8.38 -16.95 -2.29
N LEU A 469 7.39 -17.47 -3.02
CA LEU A 469 7.52 -17.71 -4.46
C LEU A 469 7.31 -16.37 -5.17
N VAL A 470 8.33 -15.94 -5.92
CA VAL A 470 8.29 -14.73 -6.73
C VAL A 470 8.18 -15.13 -8.19
N VAL A 471 7.22 -14.56 -8.89
CA VAL A 471 6.95 -14.87 -10.30
C VAL A 471 6.74 -13.60 -11.10
N GLU A 472 7.44 -13.47 -12.20
CA GLU A 472 7.21 -12.49 -13.24
C GLU A 472 6.66 -13.19 -14.49
N TYR A 473 5.63 -12.61 -15.12
CA TYR A 473 5.03 -13.21 -16.31
C TYR A 473 4.45 -12.17 -17.28
N GLU A 474 4.45 -12.50 -18.56
CA GLU A 474 3.70 -11.78 -19.59
C GLU A 474 2.35 -12.48 -19.77
N ALA A 475 1.27 -11.79 -19.42
CA ALA A 475 -0.07 -12.28 -19.73
C ALA A 475 -0.23 -12.37 -21.25
N THR A 476 -0.73 -13.48 -21.77
CA THR A 476 -1.13 -13.52 -23.18
C THR A 476 -2.28 -12.54 -23.34
N THR A 477 -2.04 -11.42 -24.01
CA THR A 477 -3.14 -10.59 -24.49
C THR A 477 -4.00 -11.49 -25.37
N SER A 478 -5.21 -11.84 -24.90
CA SER A 478 -6.25 -12.13 -25.87
C SER A 478 -6.28 -10.92 -26.79
N PRO A 479 -6.29 -11.06 -28.13
CA PRO A 479 -6.48 -9.90 -29.00
C PRO A 479 -7.68 -9.17 -28.44
N SER A 480 -7.48 -7.88 -28.12
CA SER A 480 -8.56 -6.99 -27.75
C SER A 480 -9.70 -7.27 -28.73
N PRO A 481 -10.95 -7.50 -28.30
CA PRO A 481 -12.05 -7.64 -29.25
C PRO A 481 -11.92 -6.43 -30.17
N THR A 482 -11.71 -6.70 -31.47
CA THR A 482 -11.60 -5.69 -32.51
C THR A 482 -12.66 -4.65 -32.18
N ALA A 483 -12.24 -3.43 -31.89
CA ALA A 483 -13.15 -2.37 -31.46
C ALA A 483 -14.38 -2.46 -32.35
N ILE A 484 -15.52 -2.86 -31.79
CA ILE A 484 -16.78 -2.77 -32.49
C ILE A 484 -16.87 -1.28 -32.82
N PRO A 485 -16.91 -0.89 -34.11
CA PRO A 485 -16.99 0.51 -34.44
C PRO A 485 -18.16 1.08 -33.67
N SER A 486 -17.93 2.20 -32.99
CA SER A 486 -18.93 2.99 -32.26
C SER A 486 -20.33 2.82 -32.88
N PRO A 487 -21.40 2.64 -32.08
CA PRO A 487 -22.78 2.54 -32.58
C PRO A 487 -23.20 3.73 -33.46
N ASN A 488 -22.41 4.80 -33.47
CA ASN A 488 -22.62 6.01 -34.25
C ASN A 488 -21.84 6.09 -35.56
N SER A 489 -21.14 5.05 -36.00
CA SER A 489 -20.56 5.05 -37.35
C SER A 489 -21.68 5.02 -38.41
N CYS A 490 -21.53 5.79 -39.49
CA CYS A 490 -22.46 5.81 -40.62
C CYS A 490 -22.73 4.38 -41.16
N GLN A 491 -21.70 3.53 -41.12
CA GLN A 491 -21.78 2.13 -41.53
C GLN A 491 -22.70 1.30 -40.63
N THR A 492 -22.68 1.55 -39.31
CA THR A 492 -23.56 0.87 -38.35
C THR A 492 -25.03 1.25 -38.55
N LYS A 493 -25.32 2.52 -38.89
CA LYS A 493 -26.68 2.99 -39.21
C LYS A 493 -27.24 2.38 -40.50
N CYS A 494 -26.39 2.16 -41.50
CA CYS A 494 -26.82 1.54 -42.76
C CYS A 494 -27.27 0.08 -42.61
N LEU A 495 -26.90 -0.62 -41.53
CA LEU A 495 -27.34 -1.99 -41.26
C LEU A 495 -28.83 -2.09 -40.93
N PHE A 496 -29.47 -0.99 -40.51
CA PHE A 496 -30.91 -0.96 -40.19
C PHE A 496 -31.81 -0.74 -41.42
N PHE A 497 -31.24 -0.51 -42.61
CA PHE A 497 -32.00 -0.42 -43.87
C PHE A 497 -32.27 -1.80 -44.49
N PRO A 498 -33.38 -1.97 -45.23
CA PRO A 498 -33.65 -3.19 -45.99
C PRO A 498 -32.52 -3.53 -46.98
N PRO A 499 -32.29 -4.82 -47.31
CA PRO A 499 -31.12 -5.27 -48.08
C PRO A 499 -30.90 -4.52 -49.40
N GLN A 500 -31.98 -4.15 -50.09
CA GLN A 500 -31.95 -3.41 -51.36
C GLN A 500 -31.44 -1.96 -51.25
N PHE A 501 -31.47 -1.36 -50.06
CA PHE A 501 -31.04 0.04 -49.83
C PHE A 501 -29.69 0.16 -49.10
N ARG A 502 -29.17 -0.92 -48.51
CA ARG A 502 -27.90 -0.91 -47.76
C ARG A 502 -26.71 -0.46 -48.61
N LYS A 503 -26.61 -0.94 -49.85
CA LYS A 503 -25.51 -0.56 -50.77
C LYS A 503 -25.51 0.93 -51.12
N PHE A 504 -26.69 1.56 -51.17
CA PHE A 504 -26.81 2.98 -51.49
C PHE A 504 -26.42 3.86 -50.29
N CYS A 505 -26.85 3.47 -49.08
CA CYS A 505 -26.48 4.12 -47.82
C CYS A 505 -24.96 4.10 -47.60
N LEU A 506 -24.33 2.93 -47.77
CA LEU A 506 -22.87 2.78 -47.58
C LEU A 506 -22.04 3.63 -48.55
N LYS A 507 -22.56 3.90 -49.76
CA LYS A 507 -21.87 4.69 -50.79
C LYS A 507 -21.75 6.19 -50.44
N HIS A 508 -22.56 6.67 -49.49
CA HIS A 508 -22.61 8.07 -49.06
C HIS A 508 -22.03 8.28 -47.66
N CYS A 509 -21.47 7.24 -47.03
CA CYS A 509 -20.69 7.44 -45.81
C CYS A 509 -19.35 8.11 -46.16
N PRO A 510 -18.95 9.20 -45.48
CA PRO A 510 -17.62 9.78 -45.65
C PRO A 510 -16.55 8.72 -45.32
N LYS A 511 -15.48 8.69 -46.12
CA LYS A 511 -14.37 7.73 -45.98
C LYS A 511 -13.59 7.93 -44.69
#